data_AF-A0A3P3TXA2-F1
#
_entry.id   AF-A0A3P3TXA2-F1
#
_cell.length_a   1.000
_cell.length_b   1.000
_cell.length_c   1.000
_cell.angle_alpha   90.00
_cell.angle_beta   90.00
_cell.angle_gamma   90.00
#
_symmetry.space_group_name_H-M   'P 1'
#
loop_
_entity.id
_entity.type
_entity.pdbx_description
1 polymer ?
#
loop_
_entity_poly.entity_id
_entity_poly.type
_entity_poly.pdbx_seq_one_letter_code
_entity_poly.pdbx_strand_id
1 'polypeptide(L)'
;MKRKGIAGDTLRIQRQGFYEYEGRRVDFAAAQKRSEEGSQLITPDQGAELVRTYRMLPRSQEAAKYPVANEATVKAILDFAAAGQDRVGVLNFASAKNPGGGFLNGAMAQEESLAASSGLYETQLRNEGYYAANRACRSMMYTDHAIYSPDVVFFRDERFKLLERPVTASVLTLPAVNYGQVLLKGEDTVEAKRVMKDRMRLSLAIFANKGDTHLILGAYGCGVFRNDPVEVARWWRELLEDEGWGSLFTEIRFAVLDSSKDGKCIRAFEHAFHD
;
A
#
# COMPACT_ATOMS: atom_id res chain seq x y z
N MET A 1 11.79 22.46 3.25
CA MET A 1 10.49 22.88 2.67
C MET A 1 9.38 22.53 3.65
N LYS A 2 8.39 23.40 3.91
CA LYS A 2 7.25 23.04 4.79
C LYS A 2 6.40 21.97 4.09
N ARG A 3 5.91 20.96 4.82
CA ARG A 3 5.19 19.79 4.28
C ARG A 3 4.01 20.13 3.35
N LYS A 4 3.24 21.17 3.68
CA LYS A 4 2.16 21.70 2.81
C LYS A 4 2.66 22.18 1.44
N GLY A 5 3.88 22.71 1.38
CA GLY A 5 4.53 23.09 0.13
C GLY A 5 4.85 21.89 -0.75
N ILE A 6 5.22 20.74 -0.16
CA ILE A 6 5.45 19.49 -0.92
C ILE A 6 4.16 19.02 -1.55
N ALA A 7 3.06 18.99 -0.78
CA ALA A 7 1.76 18.54 -1.31
C ALA A 7 1.28 19.40 -2.49
N GLY A 8 1.31 20.72 -2.35
CA GLY A 8 0.93 21.63 -3.46
C GLY A 8 1.83 21.50 -4.68
N ASP A 9 3.14 21.34 -4.47
CA ASP A 9 4.11 21.14 -5.55
C ASP A 9 3.90 19.79 -6.26
N THR A 10 3.62 18.72 -5.52
CA THR A 10 3.28 17.40 -6.07
C THR A 10 2.01 17.45 -6.92
N LEU A 11 0.94 18.10 -6.47
CA LEU A 11 -0.28 18.27 -7.28
C LEU A 11 0.00 19.04 -8.58
N ARG A 12 0.83 20.09 -8.51
CA ARG A 12 1.25 20.85 -9.69
C ARG A 12 2.00 19.95 -10.67
N ILE A 13 2.98 19.19 -10.18
CA ILE A 13 3.81 18.26 -10.97
C ILE A 13 2.96 17.17 -11.63
N GLN A 14 2.04 16.55 -10.89
CA GLN A 14 1.11 15.55 -11.42
C GLN A 14 0.28 16.11 -12.58
N ARG A 15 -0.36 17.27 -12.38
CA ARG A 15 -1.26 17.88 -13.38
C ARG A 15 -0.54 18.33 -14.65
N GLN A 16 0.67 18.86 -14.51
CA GLN A 16 1.46 19.29 -15.67
C GLN A 16 2.20 18.13 -16.35
N GLY A 17 2.41 17.02 -15.64
CA GLY A 17 3.05 15.81 -16.16
C GLY A 17 4.56 15.91 -16.36
N PHE A 18 5.22 16.90 -15.75
CA PHE A 18 6.68 17.05 -15.79
C PHE A 18 7.20 17.81 -14.57
N TYR A 19 8.52 17.79 -14.34
CA TYR A 19 9.22 18.71 -13.44
C TYR A 19 10.61 19.06 -14.00
N GLU A 20 11.29 20.02 -13.37
CA GLU A 20 12.68 20.35 -13.71
C GLU A 20 13.65 19.69 -12.73
N TYR A 21 14.71 19.10 -13.26
CA TYR A 21 15.80 18.51 -12.51
C TYR A 21 17.13 18.99 -13.12
N GLU A 22 17.92 19.75 -12.35
CA GLU A 22 19.22 20.29 -12.80
C GLU A 22 19.16 20.98 -14.18
N GLY A 23 18.12 21.80 -14.40
CA GLY A 23 17.92 22.53 -15.66
C GLY A 23 17.38 21.70 -16.82
N ARG A 24 17.06 20.42 -16.60
CA ARG A 24 16.43 19.53 -17.60
C ARG A 24 14.98 19.28 -17.24
N ARG A 25 14.10 19.26 -18.25
CA ARG A 25 12.72 18.84 -18.09
C ARG A 25 12.65 17.31 -18.04
N VAL A 26 12.08 16.78 -16.97
CA VAL A 26 11.73 15.36 -16.81
C VAL A 26 10.23 15.23 -17.09
N ASP A 27 9.88 14.63 -18.22
CA ASP A 27 8.49 14.42 -18.64
C ASP A 27 8.02 13.00 -18.31
N PHE A 28 6.84 12.89 -17.70
CA PHE A 28 6.20 11.63 -17.35
C PHE A 28 4.69 11.65 -17.61
N ALA A 29 4.19 12.63 -18.38
CA ALA A 29 2.76 12.88 -18.57
C ALA A 29 2.03 11.66 -19.14
N ALA A 30 2.64 11.01 -20.13
CA ALA A 30 2.08 9.81 -20.74
C ALA A 30 2.02 8.62 -19.77
N ALA A 31 3.02 8.45 -18.90
CA ALA A 31 3.03 7.39 -17.89
C ALA A 31 1.99 7.66 -16.80
N GLN A 32 1.90 8.91 -16.32
CA GLN A 32 0.89 9.33 -15.36
C GLN A 32 -0.53 9.06 -15.88
N LYS A 33 -0.82 9.47 -17.12
CA LYS A 33 -2.13 9.27 -17.75
C LYS A 33 -2.47 7.78 -17.89
N ARG A 34 -1.50 6.92 -18.24
CA ARG A 34 -1.73 5.46 -18.30
C ARG A 34 -2.09 4.88 -16.93
N SER A 35 -1.39 5.28 -15.87
CA SER A 35 -1.69 4.85 -14.50
C SER A 35 -3.10 5.27 -14.08
N GLU A 36 -3.47 6.51 -14.36
CA GLU A 36 -4.79 7.07 -14.10
C GLU A 36 -5.92 6.33 -14.83
N GLU A 37 -5.78 6.13 -16.15
CA GLU A 37 -6.77 5.45 -16.97
C GLU A 37 -6.83 3.94 -16.70
N GLY A 38 -5.71 3.34 -16.28
CA GLY A 38 -5.61 1.94 -15.89
C GLY A 38 -6.06 1.64 -14.46
N SER A 39 -6.25 2.67 -13.63
CA SER A 39 -6.68 2.49 -12.23
C SER A 39 -8.10 1.95 -12.14
N GLN A 40 -8.34 1.02 -11.20
CA GLN A 40 -9.59 0.26 -11.13
C GLN A 40 -10.09 0.13 -9.70
N LEU A 41 -11.37 0.47 -9.51
CA LEU A 41 -12.15 0.08 -8.34
C LEU A 41 -12.42 -1.43 -8.38
N ILE A 42 -12.12 -2.10 -7.29
CA ILE A 42 -12.46 -3.49 -7.03
C ILE A 42 -13.51 -3.50 -5.93
N THR A 43 -14.69 -4.04 -6.24
CA THR A 43 -15.80 -4.18 -5.29
C THR A 43 -15.61 -5.41 -4.39
N PRO A 44 -16.30 -5.48 -3.23
CA PRO A 44 -16.22 -6.63 -2.33
C PRO A 44 -16.54 -7.97 -3.03
N ASP A 45 -17.55 -8.01 -3.90
CA ASP A 45 -17.94 -9.23 -4.61
C ASP A 45 -16.86 -9.70 -5.59
N GLN A 46 -16.28 -8.76 -6.34
CA GLN A 46 -15.13 -9.04 -7.21
C GLN A 46 -13.93 -9.52 -6.40
N GLY A 47 -13.62 -8.86 -5.28
CA GLY A 47 -12.55 -9.25 -4.37
C GLY A 47 -12.74 -10.66 -3.80
N ALA A 48 -13.95 -10.99 -3.36
CA ALA A 48 -14.28 -12.32 -2.86
C ALA A 48 -14.11 -13.40 -3.94
N GLU A 49 -14.47 -13.11 -5.19
CA GLU A 49 -14.23 -14.02 -6.32
C GLU A 49 -12.74 -14.22 -6.60
N LEU A 50 -11.93 -13.16 -6.53
CA LEU A 50 -10.47 -13.27 -6.66
C LEU A 50 -9.88 -14.15 -5.57
N VAL A 51 -10.30 -13.98 -4.31
CA VAL A 51 -9.83 -14.82 -3.20
C VAL A 51 -10.19 -16.30 -3.43
N ARG A 52 -11.42 -16.59 -3.88
CA ARG A 52 -11.83 -17.97 -4.23
C ARG A 52 -10.96 -18.55 -5.33
N THR A 53 -10.78 -17.79 -6.42
CA THR A 53 -10.01 -18.21 -7.60
C THR A 53 -8.55 -18.52 -7.22
N TYR A 54 -7.87 -17.59 -6.58
CA TYR A 54 -6.44 -17.70 -6.29
C TYR A 54 -6.11 -18.65 -5.11
N ARG A 55 -7.09 -18.95 -4.26
CA ARG A 55 -6.96 -20.00 -3.24
C ARG A 55 -6.90 -21.41 -3.84
N MET A 56 -7.51 -21.61 -5.01
CA MET A 56 -7.53 -22.92 -5.69
C MET A 56 -6.34 -23.15 -6.63
N LEU A 57 -5.50 -22.13 -6.86
CA LEU A 57 -4.36 -22.28 -7.77
C LEU A 57 -3.30 -23.23 -7.20
N PRO A 58 -2.64 -24.03 -8.06
CA PRO A 58 -1.49 -24.83 -7.66
C PRO A 58 -0.41 -23.93 -7.05
N ARG A 59 0.16 -24.37 -5.92
CA ARG A 59 1.25 -23.64 -5.25
C ARG A 59 2.58 -24.01 -5.90
N SER A 60 3.43 -23.01 -6.15
CA SER A 60 4.82 -23.26 -6.53
C SER A 60 5.57 -23.93 -5.37
N GLN A 61 6.56 -24.76 -5.68
CA GLN A 61 7.48 -25.30 -4.67
C GLN A 61 8.57 -24.30 -4.29
N GLU A 62 8.76 -23.23 -5.06
CA GLU A 62 9.73 -22.18 -4.71
C GLU A 62 9.17 -21.28 -3.61
N ALA A 63 9.95 -21.15 -2.53
CA ALA A 63 9.62 -20.27 -1.42
C ALA A 63 9.95 -18.81 -1.79
N ALA A 64 8.97 -17.93 -1.63
CA ALA A 64 9.21 -16.49 -1.70
C ALA A 64 10.15 -16.04 -0.57
N LYS A 65 10.97 -15.03 -0.85
CA LYS A 65 11.80 -14.39 0.18
C LYS A 65 11.00 -13.34 0.94
N TYR A 66 11.21 -13.24 2.25
CA TYR A 66 10.51 -12.30 3.14
C TYR A 66 11.44 -11.29 3.84
N PRO A 67 12.26 -10.50 3.12
CA PRO A 67 13.17 -9.56 3.76
C PRO A 67 12.38 -8.52 4.56
N VAL A 68 12.78 -8.31 5.81
CA VAL A 68 12.26 -7.25 6.69
C VAL A 68 13.28 -6.13 6.78
N ALA A 69 12.84 -4.89 6.62
CA ALA A 69 13.71 -3.73 6.72
C ALA A 69 13.00 -2.55 7.42
N ASN A 70 13.72 -1.87 8.30
CA ASN A 70 13.27 -0.61 8.89
C ASN A 70 13.46 0.55 7.91
N GLU A 71 12.60 0.63 6.90
CA GLU A 71 12.70 1.61 5.84
C GLU A 71 11.35 2.13 5.36
N ALA A 72 11.38 3.29 4.72
CA ALA A 72 10.20 3.85 4.08
C ALA A 72 9.79 3.02 2.87
N THR A 73 8.48 2.86 2.66
CA THR A 73 7.93 2.18 1.47
C THR A 73 8.45 2.79 0.17
N VAL A 74 8.58 4.12 0.08
CA VAL A 74 9.13 4.79 -1.11
C VAL A 74 10.57 4.36 -1.38
N LYS A 75 11.41 4.19 -0.34
CA LYS A 75 12.78 3.71 -0.51
C LYS A 75 12.79 2.29 -1.08
N ALA A 76 11.95 1.39 -0.56
CA ALA A 76 11.84 0.03 -1.07
C ALA A 76 11.43 -0.01 -2.56
N ILE A 77 10.54 0.90 -3.00
CA ILE A 77 10.15 1.04 -4.42
C ILE A 77 11.37 1.42 -5.26
N LEU A 78 12.14 2.41 -4.81
CA LEU A 78 13.34 2.86 -5.54
C LEU A 78 14.39 1.75 -5.61
N ASP A 79 14.58 0.98 -4.54
CA ASP A 79 15.54 -0.12 -4.50
C ASP A 79 15.15 -1.24 -5.47
N PHE A 80 13.86 -1.61 -5.54
CA PHE A 80 13.39 -2.59 -6.53
C PHE A 80 13.58 -2.09 -7.96
N ALA A 81 13.26 -0.82 -8.23
CA ALA A 81 13.48 -0.22 -9.55
C ALA A 81 14.97 -0.17 -9.93
N ALA A 82 15.85 0.19 -8.98
CA ALA A 82 17.30 0.20 -9.19
C ALA A 82 17.87 -1.21 -9.43
N ALA A 83 17.26 -2.23 -8.84
CA ALA A 83 17.58 -3.64 -9.08
C ALA A 83 16.96 -4.20 -10.36
N GLY A 84 16.25 -3.38 -11.16
CA GLY A 84 15.60 -3.78 -12.40
C GLY A 84 14.44 -4.76 -12.21
N GLN A 85 13.80 -4.75 -11.04
CA GLN A 85 12.64 -5.60 -10.78
C GLN A 85 11.38 -4.94 -11.35
N ASP A 86 10.69 -5.69 -12.20
CA ASP A 86 9.39 -5.31 -12.74
C ASP A 86 8.25 -5.89 -11.88
N ARG A 87 7.02 -5.43 -12.15
CA ARG A 87 5.77 -5.93 -11.51
C ARG A 87 5.81 -5.84 -9.99
N VAL A 88 6.19 -4.66 -9.50
CA VAL A 88 6.25 -4.32 -8.08
C VAL A 88 4.87 -3.83 -7.62
N GLY A 89 4.25 -4.58 -6.70
CA GLY A 89 2.99 -4.22 -6.05
C GLY A 89 3.22 -3.68 -4.64
N VAL A 90 2.61 -2.54 -4.32
CA VAL A 90 2.76 -1.86 -3.02
C VAL A 90 1.42 -1.78 -2.31
N LEU A 91 1.34 -2.24 -1.06
CA LEU A 91 0.14 -2.03 -0.25
C LEU A 91 0.16 -0.62 0.36
N ASN A 92 -0.74 0.25 -0.10
CA ASN A 92 -1.01 1.54 0.54
C ASN A 92 -1.86 1.31 1.80
N PHE A 93 -1.41 1.82 2.95
CA PHE A 93 -2.09 1.72 4.24
C PHE A 93 -3.19 2.78 4.31
N ALA A 94 -4.22 2.56 3.50
CA ALA A 94 -5.10 3.61 3.04
C ALA A 94 -6.05 4.14 4.11
N SER A 95 -6.30 5.43 4.03
CA SER A 95 -7.51 6.06 4.54
C SER A 95 -8.72 5.49 3.82
N ALA A 96 -9.73 5.11 4.60
CA ALA A 96 -11.01 4.69 4.04
C ALA A 96 -11.83 5.86 3.47
N LYS A 97 -11.52 7.10 3.86
CA LYS A 97 -12.46 8.24 3.67
C LYS A 97 -11.94 9.37 2.79
N ASN A 98 -10.62 9.50 2.70
CA ASN A 98 -9.97 10.64 2.05
C ASN A 98 -8.84 10.15 1.14
N PRO A 99 -8.84 10.48 -0.17
CA PRO A 99 -7.72 10.22 -1.06
C PRO A 99 -6.43 10.86 -0.55
N GLY A 100 -5.32 10.11 -0.58
CA GLY A 100 -4.02 10.51 -0.06
C GLY A 100 -4.01 10.79 1.45
N GLY A 101 -5.02 10.35 2.19
CA GLY A 101 -5.13 10.58 3.63
C GLY A 101 -5.15 12.08 3.97
N GLY A 102 -4.23 12.49 4.83
CA GLY A 102 -4.08 13.88 5.28
C GLY A 102 -2.96 14.66 4.58
N PHE A 103 -2.42 14.22 3.44
CA PHE A 103 -1.16 14.78 2.91
C PHE A 103 -1.26 16.28 2.57
N LEU A 104 -2.41 16.74 2.06
CA LEU A 104 -2.69 18.17 1.79
C LEU A 104 -2.62 19.03 3.06
N ASN A 105 -2.89 18.42 4.22
CA ASN A 105 -2.85 19.07 5.52
C ASN A 105 -1.47 18.97 6.20
N GLY A 106 -0.51 18.24 5.59
CA GLY A 106 0.84 18.06 6.10
C GLY A 106 1.01 16.89 7.08
N ALA A 107 0.04 15.97 7.13
CA ALA A 107 0.20 14.68 7.79
C ALA A 107 1.29 13.85 7.07
N MET A 108 1.93 12.94 7.80
CA MET A 108 3.06 12.14 7.31
C MET A 108 3.02 10.72 7.86
N ALA A 109 2.03 9.94 7.46
CA ALA A 109 2.09 8.48 7.56
C ALA A 109 2.49 7.89 6.19
N GLN A 110 2.35 6.56 6.06
CA GLN A 110 2.78 5.85 4.85
C GLN A 110 1.97 6.27 3.61
N GLU A 111 0.63 6.38 3.71
CA GLU A 111 -0.21 6.85 2.60
C GLU A 111 0.18 8.26 2.16
N GLU A 112 0.35 9.19 3.10
CA GLU A 112 0.74 10.56 2.75
C GLU A 112 2.11 10.63 2.10
N SER A 113 3.05 9.76 2.50
CA SER A 113 4.35 9.65 1.87
C SER A 113 4.24 9.15 0.42
N LEU A 114 3.41 8.14 0.16
CA LEU A 114 3.15 7.65 -1.20
C LEU A 114 2.49 8.74 -2.05
N ALA A 115 1.46 9.41 -1.52
CA ALA A 115 0.76 10.49 -2.22
C ALA A 115 1.67 11.69 -2.51
N ALA A 116 2.53 12.07 -1.57
CA ALA A 116 3.46 13.19 -1.73
C ALA A 116 4.60 12.89 -2.72
N SER A 117 5.00 11.63 -2.88
CA SER A 117 6.14 11.24 -3.72
C SER A 117 5.78 10.74 -5.12
N SER A 118 4.49 10.66 -5.46
CA SER A 118 4.04 9.97 -6.67
C SER A 118 2.81 10.58 -7.33
N GLY A 119 2.35 9.95 -8.41
CA GLY A 119 1.09 10.17 -9.12
C GLY A 119 -0.17 9.58 -8.49
N LEU A 120 -0.07 8.95 -7.31
CA LEU A 120 -1.14 8.12 -6.73
C LEU A 120 -2.46 8.87 -6.54
N TYR A 121 -2.41 10.14 -6.14
CA TYR A 121 -3.58 10.91 -5.74
C TYR A 121 -4.65 11.00 -6.85
N GLU A 122 -4.26 11.24 -8.10
CA GLU A 122 -5.20 11.33 -9.22
C GLU A 122 -5.84 9.98 -9.55
N THR A 123 -5.11 8.87 -9.37
CA THR A 123 -5.67 7.51 -9.51
C THR A 123 -6.74 7.23 -8.45
N GLN A 124 -6.55 7.74 -7.23
CA GLN A 124 -7.52 7.59 -6.15
C GLN A 124 -8.77 8.45 -6.40
N LEU A 125 -8.60 9.70 -6.86
CA LEU A 125 -9.72 10.60 -7.19
C LEU A 125 -10.66 10.03 -8.26
N ARG A 126 -10.11 9.31 -9.25
CA ARG A 126 -10.89 8.67 -10.31
C ARG A 126 -11.78 7.53 -9.81
N ASN A 127 -11.47 6.97 -8.64
CA ASN A 127 -12.15 5.81 -8.08
C ASN A 127 -12.99 6.16 -6.84
N GLU A 128 -13.76 7.24 -6.93
CA GLU A 128 -14.57 7.79 -5.82
C GLU A 128 -15.55 6.79 -5.18
N GLY A 129 -15.96 5.76 -5.93
CA GLY A 129 -16.81 4.67 -5.41
C GLY A 129 -16.23 3.98 -4.17
N TYR A 130 -14.91 3.83 -4.08
CA TYR A 130 -14.22 3.33 -2.88
C TYR A 130 -14.53 4.20 -1.66
N TYR A 131 -14.36 5.53 -1.79
CA TYR A 131 -14.51 6.45 -0.67
C TYR A 131 -15.99 6.65 -0.32
N ALA A 132 -16.87 6.70 -1.33
CA ALA A 132 -18.31 6.78 -1.12
C ALA A 132 -18.83 5.58 -0.31
N ALA A 133 -18.46 4.35 -0.70
CA ALA A 133 -18.86 3.14 0.01
C ALA A 133 -18.35 3.11 1.46
N ASN A 134 -17.08 3.46 1.67
CA ASN A 134 -16.47 3.48 2.99
C ASN A 134 -17.00 4.60 3.90
N ARG A 135 -17.39 5.76 3.34
CA ARG A 135 -18.06 6.83 4.10
C ARG A 135 -19.50 6.47 4.46
N ALA A 136 -20.18 5.69 3.62
CA ALA A 136 -21.52 5.16 3.92
C ALA A 136 -21.50 4.01 4.95
N CYS A 137 -20.38 3.28 5.07
CA CYS A 137 -20.20 2.24 6.06
C CYS A 137 -20.10 2.81 7.48
N ARG A 138 -21.00 2.37 8.37
CA ARG A 138 -21.04 2.83 9.77
C ARG A 138 -19.98 2.18 10.65
N SER A 139 -19.61 0.94 10.34
CA SER A 139 -18.60 0.18 11.07
C SER A 139 -17.21 0.73 10.84
N MET A 140 -16.38 0.68 11.87
CA MET A 140 -14.97 1.08 11.83
C MET A 140 -14.07 -0.02 11.26
N MET A 141 -14.64 -1.18 10.90
CA MET A 141 -13.99 -2.22 10.12
C MET A 141 -13.91 -1.87 8.62
N TYR A 142 -14.68 -0.87 8.16
CA TYR A 142 -14.78 -0.44 6.77
C TYR A 142 -15.24 -1.55 5.81
N THR A 143 -15.17 -1.31 4.51
CA THR A 143 -15.54 -2.28 3.46
C THR A 143 -14.30 -2.88 2.81
N ASP A 144 -14.51 -3.93 2.02
CA ASP A 144 -13.47 -4.58 1.22
C ASP A 144 -13.37 -4.00 -0.20
N HIS A 145 -13.84 -2.76 -0.41
CA HIS A 145 -13.51 -2.03 -1.64
C HIS A 145 -12.00 -1.75 -1.67
N ALA A 146 -11.39 -1.91 -2.82
CA ALA A 146 -9.99 -1.58 -3.07
C ALA A 146 -9.83 -0.76 -4.34
N ILE A 147 -8.73 -0.01 -4.47
CA ILE A 147 -8.33 0.62 -5.72
C ILE A 147 -6.98 0.02 -6.11
N TYR A 148 -6.91 -0.60 -7.28
CA TYR A 148 -5.64 -1.00 -7.87
C TYR A 148 -5.20 0.05 -8.88
N SER A 149 -4.06 0.68 -8.65
CA SER A 149 -3.47 1.69 -9.51
C SER A 149 -2.19 1.13 -10.15
N PRO A 150 -2.21 0.72 -11.43
CA PRO A 150 -1.05 0.17 -12.10
C PRO A 150 -0.01 1.27 -12.38
N ASP A 151 1.27 0.92 -12.37
CA ASP A 151 2.38 1.77 -12.86
C ASP A 151 2.36 3.22 -12.34
N VAL A 152 2.02 3.42 -11.06
CA VAL A 152 2.03 4.75 -10.45
C VAL A 152 3.42 5.34 -10.55
N VAL A 153 3.52 6.56 -11.07
CA VAL A 153 4.80 7.24 -11.29
C VAL A 153 5.29 7.85 -9.96
N PHE A 154 6.42 7.36 -9.46
CA PHE A 154 7.14 7.93 -8.32
C PHE A 154 8.24 8.85 -8.82
N PHE A 155 8.16 10.13 -8.44
CA PHE A 155 9.08 11.18 -8.87
C PHE A 155 9.81 11.85 -7.70
N ARG A 156 9.61 11.38 -6.47
CA ARG A 156 10.41 11.78 -5.31
C ARG A 156 10.96 10.61 -4.51
N ASP A 157 12.10 10.83 -3.85
CA ASP A 157 12.69 9.91 -2.87
C ASP A 157 11.97 9.94 -1.51
N GLU A 158 12.45 9.14 -0.56
CA GLU A 158 11.91 9.06 0.81
C GLU A 158 12.12 10.36 1.63
N ARG A 159 12.97 11.26 1.12
CA ARG A 159 13.24 12.59 1.68
C ARG A 159 12.50 13.69 0.90
N PHE A 160 11.61 13.31 -0.02
CA PHE A 160 10.81 14.18 -0.88
C PHE A 160 11.61 15.01 -1.90
N LYS A 161 12.85 14.63 -2.20
CA LYS A 161 13.64 15.23 -3.29
C LYS A 161 13.20 14.66 -4.62
N LEU A 162 13.16 15.50 -5.66
CA LEU A 162 12.84 15.06 -7.02
C LEU A 162 13.93 14.10 -7.52
N LEU A 163 13.52 13.09 -8.29
CA LEU A 163 14.42 12.10 -8.88
C LEU A 163 14.95 12.59 -10.23
N GLU A 164 16.14 12.16 -10.67
CA GLU A 164 16.57 12.40 -12.06
C GLU A 164 15.69 11.60 -13.04
N ARG A 165 15.32 10.38 -12.65
CA ARG A 165 14.50 9.46 -13.44
C ARG A 165 13.35 8.94 -12.56
N PRO A 166 12.08 9.25 -12.88
CA PRO A 166 10.95 8.66 -12.19
C PRO A 166 10.94 7.14 -12.35
N VAL A 167 10.40 6.45 -11.36
CA VAL A 167 10.19 4.99 -11.40
C VAL A 167 8.71 4.68 -11.27
N THR A 168 8.31 3.44 -11.56
CA THR A 168 6.91 3.02 -11.47
C THR A 168 6.75 1.83 -10.54
N ALA A 169 5.64 1.80 -9.81
CA ALA A 169 5.16 0.62 -9.09
C ALA A 169 3.64 0.64 -9.05
N SER A 170 3.02 -0.54 -9.04
CA SER A 170 1.60 -0.68 -8.82
C SER A 170 1.26 -0.43 -7.35
N VAL A 171 0.15 0.23 -7.07
CA VAL A 171 -0.29 0.55 -5.71
C VAL A 171 -1.69 0.02 -5.46
N LEU A 172 -1.86 -0.78 -4.43
CA LEU A 172 -3.15 -1.24 -3.94
C LEU A 172 -3.58 -0.37 -2.74
N THR A 173 -4.61 0.45 -2.94
CA THR A 173 -5.26 1.21 -1.87
C THR A 173 -6.37 0.37 -1.24
N LEU A 174 -6.18 -0.02 0.02
CA LEU A 174 -7.11 -0.86 0.77
C LEU A 174 -7.05 -0.48 2.25
N PRO A 175 -8.16 -0.20 2.95
CA PRO A 175 -8.11 0.34 4.30
C PRO A 175 -8.04 -0.76 5.35
N ALA A 176 -7.07 -0.68 6.25
CA ALA A 176 -7.05 -1.58 7.40
C ALA A 176 -8.26 -1.33 8.31
N VAL A 177 -8.63 -2.31 9.13
CA VAL A 177 -9.62 -2.12 10.20
C VAL A 177 -9.13 -1.03 11.15
N ASN A 178 -9.97 -0.05 11.48
CA ASN A 178 -9.65 0.95 12.49
C ASN A 178 -9.95 0.38 13.88
N TYR A 179 -9.08 -0.52 14.34
CA TYR A 179 -9.24 -1.29 15.57
C TYR A 179 -9.37 -0.39 16.81
N GLY A 180 -8.65 0.73 16.84
CA GLY A 180 -8.81 1.74 17.87
C GLY A 180 -10.25 2.27 17.99
N GLN A 181 -10.92 2.51 16.87
CA GLN A 181 -12.32 2.97 16.86
C GLN A 181 -13.33 1.83 17.04
N VAL A 182 -13.01 0.59 16.62
CA VAL A 182 -13.79 -0.61 16.95
C VAL A 182 -13.96 -0.72 18.47
N LEU A 183 -12.86 -0.62 19.22
CA LEU A 183 -12.88 -0.66 20.68
C LEU A 183 -13.71 0.48 21.29
N LEU A 184 -13.53 1.71 20.81
CA LEU A 184 -14.24 2.87 21.35
C LEU A 184 -15.74 2.83 21.09
N LYS A 185 -16.16 2.23 19.97
CA LYS A 185 -17.58 2.08 19.61
C LYS A 185 -18.24 0.82 20.15
N GLY A 186 -17.48 -0.06 20.80
CA GLY A 186 -17.98 -1.36 21.26
C GLY A 186 -18.39 -2.29 20.11
N GLU A 187 -17.72 -2.18 18.95
CA GLU A 187 -17.88 -3.15 17.86
C GLU A 187 -17.19 -4.48 18.24
N ASP A 188 -17.62 -5.59 17.62
CA ASP A 188 -17.09 -6.92 17.91
C ASP A 188 -15.60 -7.03 17.54
N THR A 189 -14.77 -7.29 18.55
CA THR A 189 -13.31 -7.36 18.41
C THR A 189 -12.83 -8.66 17.77
N VAL A 190 -13.57 -9.76 17.93
CA VAL A 190 -13.26 -11.05 17.29
C VAL A 190 -13.53 -10.93 15.80
N GLU A 191 -14.68 -10.36 15.45
CA GLU A 191 -15.03 -10.07 14.06
C GLU A 191 -14.05 -9.09 13.42
N ALA A 192 -13.65 -8.03 14.13
CA ALA A 192 -12.65 -7.08 13.63
C ALA A 192 -11.33 -7.74 13.24
N LYS A 193 -10.83 -8.68 14.06
CA LYS A 193 -9.61 -9.44 13.76
C LYS A 193 -9.79 -10.36 12.55
N ARG A 194 -10.95 -11.03 12.45
CA ARG A 194 -11.30 -11.86 11.29
C ARG A 194 -11.31 -11.03 10.01
N VAL A 195 -12.02 -9.90 10.00
CA VAL A 195 -12.11 -8.98 8.86
C VAL A 195 -10.72 -8.45 8.47
N MET A 196 -9.87 -8.12 9.44
CA MET A 196 -8.51 -7.65 9.16
C MET A 196 -7.68 -8.72 8.44
N LYS A 197 -7.66 -9.97 8.95
CA LYS A 197 -6.95 -11.08 8.30
C LYS A 197 -7.53 -11.41 6.93
N ASP A 198 -8.87 -11.37 6.78
CA ASP A 198 -9.53 -11.60 5.50
C ASP A 198 -9.16 -10.55 4.45
N ARG A 199 -9.02 -9.28 4.87
CA ARG A 199 -8.58 -8.20 4.01
C ARG A 199 -7.10 -8.29 3.61
N MET A 200 -6.25 -8.76 4.52
CA MET A 200 -4.85 -9.09 4.19
C MET A 200 -4.76 -10.22 3.15
N ARG A 201 -5.67 -11.20 3.21
CA ARG A 201 -5.77 -12.23 2.17
C ARG A 201 -6.25 -11.65 0.84
N LEU A 202 -7.24 -10.76 0.89
CA LEU A 202 -7.76 -10.07 -0.29
C LEU A 202 -6.65 -9.30 -1.02
N SER A 203 -5.76 -8.62 -0.31
CA SER A 203 -4.66 -7.89 -0.97
C SER A 203 -3.74 -8.81 -1.76
N LEU A 204 -3.38 -9.97 -1.19
CA LEU A 204 -2.56 -10.98 -1.88
C LEU A 204 -3.28 -11.52 -3.12
N ALA A 205 -4.58 -11.80 -3.04
CA ALA A 205 -5.37 -12.23 -4.19
C ALA A 205 -5.41 -11.17 -5.30
N ILE A 206 -5.56 -9.89 -4.94
CA ILE A 206 -5.55 -8.80 -5.91
C ILE A 206 -4.18 -8.68 -6.59
N PHE A 207 -3.09 -8.67 -5.83
CA PHE A 207 -1.74 -8.59 -6.41
C PHE A 207 -1.44 -9.75 -7.35
N ALA A 208 -1.73 -10.98 -6.93
CA ALA A 208 -1.55 -12.16 -7.77
C ALA A 208 -2.41 -12.10 -9.04
N ASN A 209 -3.65 -11.59 -8.95
CA ASN A 209 -4.52 -11.36 -10.10
C ASN A 209 -4.00 -10.32 -11.07
N LYS A 210 -3.29 -9.31 -10.57
CA LYS A 210 -2.70 -8.26 -11.40
C LYS A 210 -1.32 -8.63 -11.94
N GLY A 211 -0.80 -9.79 -11.56
CA GLY A 211 0.48 -10.32 -12.03
C GLY A 211 1.68 -9.66 -11.36
N ASP A 212 1.49 -9.02 -10.20
CA ASP A 212 2.57 -8.50 -9.38
C ASP A 212 3.34 -9.68 -8.77
N THR A 213 4.66 -9.70 -8.93
CA THR A 213 5.53 -10.79 -8.45
C THR A 213 6.45 -10.35 -7.32
N HIS A 214 6.67 -9.04 -7.17
CA HIS A 214 7.44 -8.45 -6.08
C HIS A 214 6.52 -7.58 -5.25
N LEU A 215 6.37 -7.85 -3.96
CA LEU A 215 5.49 -7.07 -3.10
C LEU A 215 6.26 -6.22 -2.09
N ILE A 216 5.73 -5.04 -1.80
CA ILE A 216 6.10 -4.25 -0.64
C ILE A 216 4.90 -4.19 0.30
N LEU A 217 5.03 -4.89 1.42
CA LEU A 217 4.06 -4.92 2.52
C LEU A 217 4.68 -4.24 3.77
N GLY A 218 4.00 -4.35 4.91
CA GLY A 218 4.52 -3.85 6.18
C GLY A 218 3.45 -3.85 7.27
N ALA A 219 3.63 -2.98 8.27
CA ALA A 219 2.79 -2.84 9.47
C ALA A 219 1.41 -2.23 9.19
N TYR A 220 0.63 -2.92 8.35
CA TYR A 220 -0.67 -2.52 7.87
C TYR A 220 -1.66 -2.27 9.02
N GLY A 221 -2.12 -1.01 9.15
CA GLY A 221 -3.06 -0.61 10.20
C GLY A 221 -2.48 -0.50 11.61
N CYS A 222 -1.16 -0.64 11.80
CA CYS A 222 -0.54 -0.63 13.14
C CYS A 222 -0.28 0.78 13.71
N GLY A 223 -0.39 1.81 12.86
CA GLY A 223 -0.26 3.22 13.27
C GLY A 223 -1.56 3.78 13.87
N VAL A 224 -2.12 4.81 13.23
CA VAL A 224 -3.35 5.51 13.68
C VAL A 224 -4.54 4.56 13.93
N PHE A 225 -4.61 3.45 13.20
CA PHE A 225 -5.69 2.46 13.32
C PHE A 225 -5.49 1.46 14.46
N ARG A 226 -4.33 1.46 15.13
CA ARG A 226 -4.05 0.74 16.37
C ARG A 226 -4.27 -0.78 16.31
N ASN A 227 -4.06 -1.41 15.15
CA ASN A 227 -3.91 -2.86 15.11
C ASN A 227 -2.62 -3.27 15.83
N ASP A 228 -2.62 -4.44 16.46
CA ASP A 228 -1.42 -4.96 17.13
C ASP A 228 -0.39 -5.43 16.07
N PRO A 229 0.82 -4.84 16.03
CA PRO A 229 1.84 -5.26 15.07
C PRO A 229 2.26 -6.72 15.23
N VAL A 230 2.17 -7.31 16.43
CA VAL A 230 2.48 -8.74 16.63
C VAL A 230 1.43 -9.61 15.95
N GLU A 231 0.15 -9.25 16.06
CA GLU A 231 -0.92 -9.98 15.38
C GLU A 231 -0.85 -9.81 13.86
N VAL A 232 -0.61 -8.58 13.38
CA VAL A 232 -0.48 -8.31 11.94
C VAL A 232 0.71 -9.05 11.33
N ALA A 233 1.87 -9.05 11.98
CA ALA A 233 3.04 -9.80 11.50
C ALA A 233 2.75 -11.32 11.48
N ARG A 234 2.13 -11.85 12.54
CA ARG A 234 1.70 -13.26 12.60
C ARG A 234 0.71 -13.61 11.49
N TRP A 235 -0.30 -12.78 11.23
CA TRP A 235 -1.27 -13.05 10.18
C TRP A 235 -0.66 -13.00 8.79
N TRP A 236 0.31 -12.11 8.53
CA TRP A 236 1.07 -12.16 7.28
C TRP A 236 1.77 -13.50 7.14
N ARG A 237 2.47 -13.96 8.19
CA ARG A 237 3.18 -15.24 8.15
C ARG A 237 2.23 -16.41 7.89
N GLU A 238 1.13 -16.50 8.65
CA GLU A 238 0.11 -17.55 8.46
C GLU A 238 -0.47 -17.54 7.04
N LEU A 239 -0.71 -16.36 6.46
CA LEU A 239 -1.20 -16.26 5.09
C LEU A 239 -0.14 -16.73 4.08
N LEU A 240 1.10 -16.31 4.25
CA LEU A 240 2.16 -16.56 3.29
C LEU A 240 2.66 -18.01 3.34
N GLU A 241 2.84 -18.55 4.54
CA GLU A 241 3.36 -19.90 4.80
C GLU A 241 2.23 -20.93 4.88
N ASP A 242 1.35 -20.82 5.88
CA ASP A 242 0.36 -21.87 6.17
C ASP A 242 -0.76 -21.95 5.13
N GLU A 243 -1.25 -20.79 4.65
CA GLU A 243 -2.24 -20.73 3.58
C GLU A 243 -1.61 -20.72 2.16
N GLY A 244 -0.27 -20.71 2.08
CA GLY A 244 0.51 -20.86 0.86
C GLY A 244 0.45 -19.70 -0.12
N TRP A 245 -0.04 -18.52 0.29
CA TRP A 245 -0.12 -17.35 -0.60
C TRP A 245 1.26 -16.83 -1.01
N GLY A 246 2.30 -17.08 -0.23
CA GLY A 246 3.67 -16.65 -0.55
C GLY A 246 4.19 -17.24 -1.84
N SER A 247 3.79 -18.48 -2.18
CA SER A 247 4.21 -19.18 -3.41
C SER A 247 3.74 -18.54 -4.72
N LEU A 248 2.88 -17.51 -4.65
CA LEU A 248 2.42 -16.74 -5.81
C LEU A 248 3.37 -15.58 -6.15
N PHE A 249 4.39 -15.33 -5.33
CA PHE A 249 5.29 -14.19 -5.42
C PHE A 249 6.75 -14.65 -5.41
N THR A 250 7.65 -13.80 -5.92
CA THR A 250 9.10 -14.03 -5.92
C THR A 250 9.75 -13.46 -4.65
N GLU A 251 9.39 -12.23 -4.29
CA GLU A 251 9.85 -11.57 -3.07
C GLU A 251 8.71 -10.74 -2.47
N ILE A 252 8.59 -10.78 -1.15
CA ILE A 252 7.69 -9.93 -0.37
C ILE A 252 8.52 -9.20 0.66
N ARG A 253 8.86 -7.95 0.38
CA ARG A 253 9.61 -7.10 1.30
C ARG A 253 8.67 -6.43 2.30
N PHE A 254 8.96 -6.61 3.58
CA PHE A 254 8.29 -5.89 4.65
C PHE A 254 9.05 -4.60 4.96
N ALA A 255 8.63 -3.48 4.35
CA ALA A 255 9.17 -2.15 4.61
C ALA A 255 8.44 -1.51 5.81
N VAL A 256 9.02 -1.65 7.01
CA VAL A 256 8.40 -1.27 8.28
C VAL A 256 9.15 -0.10 8.90
N LEU A 257 8.89 1.11 8.40
CA LEU A 257 9.45 2.33 8.97
C LEU A 257 8.92 2.56 10.39
N ASP A 258 9.78 2.34 11.38
CA ASP A 258 9.48 2.57 12.78
C ASP A 258 10.58 3.43 13.41
N SER A 259 10.25 4.71 13.61
CA SER A 259 11.12 5.69 14.28
C SER A 259 10.78 5.85 15.77
N SER A 260 9.90 5.02 16.32
CA SER A 260 9.58 5.04 17.76
C SER A 260 10.77 4.52 18.57
N LYS A 261 10.95 5.03 19.79
CA LYS A 261 12.03 4.58 20.69
C LYS A 261 11.94 3.10 20.99
N ASP A 262 10.71 2.60 21.08
CA ASP A 262 10.40 1.23 21.40
C ASP A 262 10.20 0.39 20.16
N GLY A 263 10.48 0.83 18.93
CA GLY A 263 10.56 0.01 17.70
C GLY A 263 9.56 -1.16 17.59
N LYS A 264 8.32 -0.99 18.06
CA LYS A 264 7.39 -2.10 18.28
C LYS A 264 6.97 -2.76 16.98
N CYS A 265 6.76 -1.96 15.93
CA CYS A 265 6.33 -2.47 14.64
C CYS A 265 7.45 -3.24 13.98
N ILE A 266 8.64 -2.64 13.85
CA ILE A 266 9.76 -3.31 13.19
C ILE A 266 10.13 -4.61 13.91
N ARG A 267 10.24 -4.59 15.25
CA ARG A 267 10.61 -5.80 16.00
C ARG A 267 9.56 -6.91 15.88
N ALA A 268 8.27 -6.59 15.79
CA ALA A 268 7.25 -7.61 15.58
C ALA A 268 7.41 -8.33 14.24
N PHE A 269 7.74 -7.59 13.17
CA PHE A 269 8.01 -8.18 11.86
C PHE A 269 9.33 -8.93 11.82
N GLU A 270 10.39 -8.38 12.43
CA GLU A 270 11.66 -9.08 12.58
C GLU A 270 11.44 -10.42 13.31
N HIS A 271 10.75 -10.45 14.45
CA HIS A 271 10.50 -11.71 15.17
C HIS A 271 9.63 -12.70 14.39
N ALA A 272 8.70 -12.23 13.56
CA ALA A 272 7.82 -13.11 12.81
C ALA A 272 8.52 -13.78 11.61
N PHE A 273 9.46 -13.08 10.98
CA PHE A 273 10.10 -13.47 9.71
C PHE A 273 11.63 -13.65 9.80
N HIS A 274 12.22 -13.53 10.99
CA HIS A 274 13.53 -14.09 11.28
C HIS A 274 13.38 -15.57 11.66
N ASP A 275 14.15 -16.41 10.96
CA ASP A 275 14.67 -17.66 11.53
C ASP A 275 15.84 -17.37 12.47
#